data_AF-H6QB50-F1
#
_entry.id   AF-H6QB50-F1
#
_cell.length_a   1.000
_cell.length_b   1.000
_cell.length_c   1.000
_cell.angle_alpha   90.00
_cell.angle_beta   90.00
_cell.angle_gamma   90.00
#
_symmetry.space_group_name_H-M   'P 1'
#
loop_
_entity.id
_entity.type
_entity.pdbx_description
1 polymer ?
#
loop_
_entity_poly.entity_id
_entity_poly.type
_entity_poly.pdbx_seq_one_letter_code
_entity_poly.pdbx_strand_id
1 'polypeptide(L)'
;MSGDKTTITVDRDVALRCSKLARELGIPLQKLASDALRIVEEVMKDGGNATDLVLTWRCVKSITTVDTATLPINILLKIFEDLEPGKYVTDFYTSGREIGVAMSNEITFADLVKRPYILKTLIPIRYANSKETESEITITLAVPSYVKKLMPLISAYIRGILDAYGYTQHKIDIKEHIIEIKIYKNIQT
;
A
#
# COMPACT_ATOMS: atom_id res chain seq x y z
N MET A 1 -10.45 35.49 20.57
CA MET A 1 -11.58 35.10 19.71
C MET A 1 -12.25 33.89 20.33
N SER A 2 -13.50 34.03 20.76
CA SER A 2 -14.36 32.92 21.18
C SER A 2 -14.48 31.97 20.00
N GLY A 3 -13.79 30.83 20.03
CA GLY A 3 -13.88 29.85 18.96
C GLY A 3 -15.27 29.24 18.95
N ASP A 4 -16.04 29.47 17.89
CA ASP A 4 -17.35 28.87 17.70
C ASP A 4 -17.25 27.35 17.90
N LYS A 5 -18.00 26.84 18.88
CA LYS A 5 -18.02 25.42 19.20
C LYS A 5 -19.13 24.76 18.39
N THR A 6 -18.75 23.86 17.50
CA THR A 6 -19.69 23.04 16.74
C THR A 6 -19.80 21.65 17.36
N THR A 7 -21.02 21.11 17.43
CA THR A 7 -21.26 19.75 17.92
C THR A 7 -21.32 18.80 16.73
N ILE A 8 -20.57 17.69 16.80
CA ILE A 8 -20.58 16.62 15.80
C ILE A 8 -20.90 15.31 16.54
N THR A 9 -21.83 14.53 16.00
CA THR A 9 -22.14 13.20 16.53
C THR A 9 -21.08 12.20 16.10
N VAL A 10 -20.50 11.50 17.06
CA VAL A 10 -19.52 10.45 16.85
C VAL A 10 -19.86 9.24 17.72
N ASP A 11 -19.36 8.08 17.34
CA ASP A 11 -19.43 6.89 18.19
C ASP A 11 -18.77 7.15 19.56
N ARG A 12 -19.44 6.71 20.63
CA ARG A 12 -19.01 6.97 22.00
C ARG A 12 -17.66 6.34 22.29
N ASP A 13 -17.42 5.12 21.83
CA ASP A 13 -16.17 4.41 22.11
C ASP A 13 -15.01 5.04 21.34
N VAL A 14 -15.25 5.52 20.12
CA VAL A 14 -14.27 6.31 19.36
C VAL A 14 -13.91 7.59 20.11
N ALA A 15 -14.91 8.33 20.63
CA ALA A 15 -14.67 9.55 21.39
C ALA A 15 -13.88 9.29 22.67
N LEU A 16 -14.18 8.20 23.39
CA LEU A 16 -13.46 7.81 24.60
C LEU A 16 -12.01 7.43 24.31
N ARG A 17 -11.76 6.63 23.27
CA ARG A 17 -10.39 6.29 22.84
C ARG A 17 -9.60 7.53 22.42
N CYS A 18 -10.21 8.45 21.68
CA CYS A 18 -9.60 9.70 21.27
C CYS A 18 -9.28 10.60 22.49
N SER A 19 -10.17 10.68 23.48
CA SER A 19 -9.93 11.40 24.74
C SER A 19 -8.77 10.82 25.54
N LYS A 20 -8.66 9.48 25.60
CA LYS A 20 -7.54 8.79 26.25
C LYS A 20 -6.22 9.10 25.55
N LEU A 21 -6.19 8.96 24.22
CA LEU A 21 -5.01 9.26 23.40
C LEU A 21 -4.55 10.71 23.55
N ALA A 22 -5.49 11.68 23.52
CA ALA A 22 -5.18 13.09 23.71
C ALA A 22 -4.48 13.35 25.06
N ARG A 23 -4.94 12.68 26.13
CA ARG A 23 -4.31 12.75 27.46
C ARG A 23 -2.91 12.14 27.48
N GLU A 24 -2.72 10.97 26.87
CA GLU A 24 -1.42 10.29 26.77
C GLU A 24 -0.40 11.14 26.01
N LEU A 25 -0.84 11.88 25.00
CA LEU A 25 0.00 12.80 24.21
C LEU A 25 0.19 14.18 24.85
N GLY A 26 -0.52 14.50 25.95
CA GLY A 26 -0.50 15.83 26.56
C GLY A 26 -1.13 16.94 25.70
N ILE A 27 -2.03 16.59 24.78
CA ILE A 27 -2.65 17.53 23.83
C ILE A 27 -4.13 17.75 24.21
N PRO A 28 -4.66 18.99 24.16
CA PRO A 28 -6.09 19.22 24.33
C PRO A 28 -6.92 18.47 23.28
N LEU A 29 -7.95 17.72 23.72
CA LEU A 29 -8.81 16.92 22.83
C LEU A 29 -9.41 17.75 21.67
N GLN A 30 -9.81 18.98 21.96
CA GLN A 30 -10.34 19.89 20.93
C GLN A 30 -9.33 20.15 19.82
N LYS A 31 -8.05 20.38 20.17
CA LYS A 31 -6.99 20.60 19.19
C LYS A 31 -6.76 19.34 18.34
N LEU A 32 -6.64 18.18 18.98
CA LEU A 32 -6.48 16.89 18.29
C LEU A 32 -7.63 16.63 17.30
N ALA A 33 -8.88 16.86 17.74
CA ALA A 33 -10.05 16.67 16.89
C ALA A 33 -10.09 17.65 15.71
N SER A 34 -9.78 18.93 15.93
CA SER A 34 -9.72 19.94 14.87
C SER A 34 -8.63 19.62 13.84
N ASP A 35 -7.44 19.20 14.29
CA ASP A 35 -6.34 18.84 13.39
C ASP A 35 -6.69 17.58 12.58
N ALA A 36 -7.30 16.57 13.21
CA ALA A 36 -7.74 15.36 12.52
C ALA A 36 -8.82 15.66 11.45
N LEU A 37 -9.81 16.50 11.78
CA LEU A 37 -10.84 16.91 10.82
C LEU A 37 -10.26 17.68 9.63
N ARG A 38 -9.26 18.55 9.86
CA ARG A 38 -8.57 19.28 8.78
C ARG A 38 -7.84 18.34 7.83
N ILE A 39 -7.12 17.34 8.36
CA ILE A 39 -6.44 16.33 7.54
C ILE A 39 -7.45 15.54 6.69
N VAL A 40 -8.57 15.12 7.30
CA VAL A 40 -9.62 14.40 6.57
C VAL A 40 -10.25 15.27 5.49
N GLU A 41 -10.53 16.54 5.79
CA GLU A 41 -11.06 17.51 4.83
C GLU A 41 -10.14 17.68 3.62
N GLU A 42 -8.83 17.87 3.85
CA GLU A 42 -7.83 17.99 2.79
C GLU A 42 -7.80 16.75 1.88
N VAL A 43 -7.77 15.55 2.46
CA VAL A 43 -7.77 14.29 1.69
C VAL A 43 -9.06 14.12 0.90
N MET A 44 -10.22 14.40 1.50
CA MET A 44 -11.52 14.20 0.86
C MET A 44 -11.80 15.24 -0.22
N LYS A 45 -11.28 16.47 -0.08
CA LYS A 45 -11.44 17.55 -1.08
C LYS A 45 -10.86 17.16 -2.44
N ASP A 46 -9.77 16.40 -2.45
CA ASP A 46 -9.13 15.91 -3.66
C ASP A 46 -9.70 14.55 -4.14
N GLY A 47 -10.86 14.14 -3.60
CA GLY A 47 -11.52 12.88 -3.93
C GLY A 47 -10.91 11.65 -3.26
N GLY A 48 -10.01 11.83 -2.29
CA GLY A 48 -9.38 10.76 -1.52
C GLY A 48 -10.30 10.15 -0.45
N ASN A 49 -9.86 9.04 0.15
CA ASN A 49 -10.57 8.36 1.23
C ASN A 49 -9.72 8.34 2.51
N ALA A 50 -10.33 8.64 3.67
CA ALA A 50 -9.63 8.62 4.95
C ALA A 50 -9.02 7.24 5.31
N THR A 51 -9.63 6.15 4.85
CA THR A 51 -9.08 4.79 5.03
C THR A 51 -7.76 4.62 4.28
N ASP A 52 -7.65 5.21 3.09
CA ASP A 52 -6.45 5.12 2.27
C ASP A 52 -5.29 5.87 2.93
N LEU A 53 -5.56 6.95 3.68
CA LEU A 53 -4.57 7.64 4.49
C LEU A 53 -3.98 6.72 5.57
N VAL A 54 -4.84 6.02 6.32
CA VAL A 54 -4.40 5.10 7.39
C VAL A 54 -3.58 3.96 6.82
N LEU A 55 -4.02 3.37 5.70
CA LEU A 55 -3.31 2.28 5.06
C LEU A 55 -1.98 2.73 4.43
N THR A 56 -1.93 3.94 3.86
CA THR A 56 -0.69 4.54 3.37
C THR A 56 0.31 4.74 4.50
N TRP A 57 -0.14 5.28 5.64
CA TRP A 57 0.69 5.42 6.84
C TRP A 57 1.26 4.07 7.31
N ARG A 58 0.41 3.03 7.39
CA ARG A 58 0.83 1.67 7.76
C ARG A 58 1.86 1.09 6.79
N CYS A 59 1.71 1.35 5.49
CA CYS A 59 2.67 0.91 4.50
C CYS A 59 4.02 1.63 4.71
N VAL A 60 4.01 2.95 4.88
CA VAL A 60 5.23 3.74 5.17
C VAL A 60 5.91 3.24 6.43
N LYS A 61 5.15 3.01 7.51
CA LYS A 61 5.67 2.41 8.75
C LYS A 61 6.35 1.07 8.50
N SER A 62 5.78 0.22 7.64
CA SER A 62 6.35 -1.08 7.27
C SER A 62 7.67 -0.92 6.49
N ILE A 63 7.71 -0.03 5.51
CA ILE A 63 8.91 0.28 4.71
C ILE A 63 10.07 0.79 5.60
N THR A 64 9.76 1.54 6.65
CA THR A 64 10.80 2.04 7.57
C THR A 64 11.44 0.95 8.43
N THR A 65 10.87 -0.27 8.47
CA THR A 65 11.44 -1.38 9.26
C THR A 65 12.47 -2.23 8.52
N VAL A 66 12.63 -2.02 7.21
CA VAL A 66 13.46 -2.87 6.32
C VAL A 66 14.53 -2.06 5.58
N ASP A 67 15.07 -1.00 6.21
CA ASP A 67 16.18 -0.17 5.69
C ASP A 67 16.04 0.25 4.21
N THR A 68 14.83 0.67 3.83
CA THR A 68 14.53 1.04 2.43
C THR A 68 14.88 2.50 2.14
N ALA A 69 15.41 2.76 0.95
CA ALA A 69 15.57 4.11 0.40
C ALA A 69 14.69 4.30 -0.85
N THR A 70 14.02 5.45 -0.95
CA THR A 70 13.25 5.82 -2.14
C THR A 70 14.13 6.52 -3.16
N LEU A 71 14.23 5.99 -4.37
CA LEU A 71 14.97 6.60 -5.48
C LEU A 71 14.04 6.96 -6.65
N PRO A 72 14.26 8.10 -7.32
CA PRO A 72 13.62 8.40 -8.59
C PRO A 72 13.79 7.26 -9.59
N ILE A 73 12.70 6.84 -10.23
CA ILE A 73 12.68 5.66 -11.12
C ILE A 73 13.63 5.79 -12.32
N ASN A 74 13.87 7.02 -12.79
CA ASN A 74 14.83 7.32 -13.85
C ASN A 74 16.29 7.09 -13.40
N ILE A 75 16.59 7.25 -12.10
CA ILE A 75 17.91 6.89 -11.55
C ILE A 75 18.02 5.37 -11.47
N LEU A 76 16.99 4.67 -10.98
CA LEU A 76 16.97 3.21 -10.97
C LEU A 76 17.15 2.63 -12.37
N LEU A 77 16.48 3.18 -13.38
CA LEU A 77 16.63 2.76 -14.77
C LEU A 77 18.06 2.90 -15.30
N LYS A 78 18.80 3.94 -14.86
CA LYS A 78 20.22 4.14 -15.20
C LYS A 78 21.13 3.17 -14.47
N ILE A 79 20.91 2.96 -13.17
CA ILE A 79 21.63 1.95 -12.36
C ILE A 79 21.49 0.56 -13.00
N PHE A 80 20.31 0.31 -13.56
CA PHE A 80 19.95 -0.96 -14.15
C PHE A 80 19.97 -0.96 -15.69
N GLU A 81 20.65 0.01 -16.32
CA GLU A 81 20.66 0.17 -17.77
C GLU A 81 21.32 -1.02 -18.49
N ASP A 82 22.40 -1.53 -17.88
CA ASP A 82 23.24 -2.63 -18.36
C ASP A 82 22.95 -3.96 -17.65
N LEU A 83 21.72 -4.14 -17.14
CA LEU A 83 21.37 -5.40 -16.49
C LEU A 83 21.40 -6.57 -17.47
N GLU A 84 22.23 -7.55 -17.15
CA GLU A 84 22.00 -8.92 -17.60
C GLU A 84 20.59 -9.34 -17.15
N PRO A 85 19.73 -9.79 -18.09
CA PRO A 85 18.39 -10.24 -17.75
C PRO A 85 18.44 -11.30 -16.64
N GLY A 86 17.70 -11.06 -15.55
CA GLY A 86 17.57 -12.03 -14.47
C GLY A 86 18.54 -11.85 -13.30
N LYS A 87 19.64 -11.10 -13.43
CA LYS A 87 20.71 -11.02 -12.41
C LYS A 87 20.21 -10.69 -11.00
N TYR A 88 19.28 -9.74 -10.87
CA TYR A 88 18.75 -9.28 -9.58
C TYR A 88 17.31 -9.74 -9.30
N VAL A 89 16.77 -10.67 -10.09
CA VAL A 89 15.38 -11.15 -9.90
C VAL A 89 15.21 -11.78 -8.53
N THR A 90 16.18 -12.59 -8.08
CA THR A 90 16.15 -13.20 -6.75
C THR A 90 16.26 -12.17 -5.63
N ASP A 91 17.10 -11.14 -5.79
CA ASP A 91 17.25 -10.09 -4.77
C ASP A 91 15.95 -9.28 -4.63
N PHE A 92 15.33 -8.90 -5.75
CA PHE A 92 14.04 -8.22 -5.73
C PHE A 92 12.93 -9.10 -5.13
N TYR A 93 12.93 -10.41 -5.41
CA TYR A 93 12.01 -11.33 -4.74
C TYR A 93 12.20 -11.33 -3.22
N THR A 94 13.44 -11.46 -2.75
CA THR A 94 13.76 -11.49 -1.32
C THR A 94 13.37 -10.18 -0.63
N SER A 95 13.71 -9.03 -1.20
CA SER A 95 13.30 -7.73 -0.66
C SER A 95 11.78 -7.55 -0.67
N GLY A 96 11.09 -8.04 -1.71
CA GLY A 96 9.63 -8.06 -1.76
C GLY A 96 9.02 -8.90 -0.65
N ARG A 97 9.63 -10.06 -0.34
CA ARG A 97 9.20 -10.93 0.75
C ARG A 97 9.41 -10.28 2.12
N GLU A 98 10.56 -9.67 2.36
CA GLU A 98 10.85 -8.96 3.61
C GLU A 98 9.85 -7.83 3.87
N ILE A 99 9.60 -6.99 2.86
CA ILE A 99 8.58 -5.93 2.93
C ILE A 99 7.19 -6.50 3.10
N GLY A 100 6.86 -7.59 2.39
CA GLY A 100 5.58 -8.27 2.53
C GLY A 100 5.34 -8.77 3.95
N VAL A 101 6.36 -9.32 4.62
CA VAL A 101 6.26 -9.73 6.04
C VAL A 101 5.98 -8.52 6.92
N ALA A 102 6.75 -7.44 6.76
CA ALA A 102 6.53 -6.21 7.53
C ALA A 102 5.12 -5.65 7.33
N MET A 103 4.65 -5.59 6.08
CA MET A 103 3.31 -5.11 5.74
C MET A 103 2.21 -6.00 6.30
N SER A 104 2.39 -7.33 6.31
CA SER A 104 1.38 -8.27 6.79
C SER A 104 1.01 -8.07 8.27
N ASN A 105 1.90 -7.47 9.06
CA ASN A 105 1.66 -7.12 10.45
C ASN A 105 0.75 -5.89 10.62
N GLU A 106 0.62 -5.04 9.59
CA GLU A 106 -0.08 -3.75 9.66
C GLU A 106 -1.30 -3.68 8.73
N ILE A 107 -1.25 -4.38 7.59
CA ILE A 107 -2.22 -4.32 6.50
C ILE A 107 -2.63 -5.76 6.15
N THR A 108 -3.93 -6.05 6.18
CA THR A 108 -4.42 -7.38 5.80
C THR A 108 -4.39 -7.56 4.28
N PHE A 109 -4.34 -8.81 3.81
CA PHE A 109 -4.44 -9.05 2.37
C PHE A 109 -5.76 -8.55 1.78
N ALA A 110 -6.87 -8.67 2.52
CA ALA A 110 -8.16 -8.15 2.09
C ALA A 110 -8.15 -6.63 1.89
N ASP A 111 -7.38 -5.88 2.68
CA ASP A 111 -7.18 -4.45 2.48
C ASP A 111 -6.42 -4.18 1.17
N LEU A 112 -5.36 -4.95 0.88
CA LEU A 112 -4.63 -4.85 -0.39
C LEU A 112 -5.51 -5.15 -1.60
N VAL A 113 -6.41 -6.14 -1.49
CA VAL A 113 -7.37 -6.45 -2.54
C VAL A 113 -8.34 -5.30 -2.72
N LYS A 114 -8.94 -4.77 -1.64
CA LYS A 114 -9.92 -3.66 -1.74
C LYS A 114 -9.29 -2.33 -2.17
N ARG A 115 -8.00 -2.15 -1.91
CA ARG A 115 -7.24 -0.91 -2.12
C ARG A 115 -5.86 -1.20 -2.71
N PRO A 116 -5.77 -1.76 -3.93
CA PRO A 116 -4.49 -2.19 -4.51
C PRO A 116 -3.55 -1.02 -4.83
N TYR A 117 -4.08 0.20 -4.89
CA TYR A 117 -3.30 1.41 -5.14
C TYR A 117 -2.31 1.75 -4.01
N ILE A 118 -2.46 1.19 -2.81
CA ILE A 118 -1.44 1.30 -1.74
C ILE A 118 -0.07 0.83 -2.18
N LEU A 119 0.01 -0.16 -3.08
CA LEU A 119 1.26 -0.66 -3.63
C LEU A 119 2.06 0.45 -4.36
N LYS A 120 1.44 1.58 -4.69
CA LYS A 120 2.11 2.74 -5.27
C LYS A 120 3.21 3.32 -4.38
N THR A 121 3.12 3.08 -3.07
CA THR A 121 4.16 3.45 -2.11
C THR A 121 5.45 2.63 -2.29
N LEU A 122 5.37 1.48 -2.95
CA LEU A 122 6.48 0.53 -3.13
C LEU A 122 6.96 0.46 -4.58
N ILE A 123 6.02 0.50 -5.53
CA ILE A 123 6.27 0.31 -6.95
C ILE A 123 5.62 1.42 -7.77
N PRO A 124 6.18 1.77 -8.95
CA PRO A 124 5.73 2.93 -9.72
C PRO A 124 4.40 2.63 -10.42
N ILE A 125 3.29 2.69 -9.70
CA ILE A 125 1.94 2.44 -10.21
C ILE A 125 1.28 3.75 -10.64
N ARG A 126 0.66 3.73 -11.82
CA ARG A 126 -0.22 4.80 -12.33
C ARG A 126 -1.69 4.51 -12.03
N TYR A 127 -2.07 3.25 -12.11
CA TYR A 127 -3.43 2.79 -11.88
C TYR A 127 -3.43 1.39 -11.26
N ALA A 128 -4.33 1.14 -10.33
CA ALA A 128 -4.51 -0.17 -9.74
C ALA A 128 -6.00 -0.46 -9.58
N ASN A 129 -6.40 -1.69 -9.89
CA ASN A 129 -7.75 -2.17 -9.67
C ASN A 129 -7.72 -3.64 -9.27
N SER A 130 -8.80 -4.09 -8.63
CA SER A 130 -9.02 -5.46 -8.23
C SER A 130 -10.39 -5.92 -8.68
N LYS A 131 -10.49 -7.15 -9.15
CA LYS A 131 -11.75 -7.85 -9.34
C LYS A 131 -11.71 -9.14 -8.56
N GLU A 132 -12.74 -9.37 -7.77
CA GLU A 132 -12.88 -10.58 -6.98
C GLU A 132 -14.07 -11.39 -7.49
N THR A 133 -13.85 -12.67 -7.71
CA THR A 133 -14.88 -13.68 -8.00
C THR A 133 -14.90 -14.73 -6.90
N GLU A 134 -15.76 -15.73 -7.02
CA GLU A 134 -15.80 -16.85 -6.08
C GLU A 134 -14.51 -17.69 -6.11
N SER A 135 -13.89 -17.84 -7.28
CA SER A 135 -12.74 -18.73 -7.50
C SER A 135 -11.40 -18.01 -7.56
N GLU A 136 -11.37 -16.71 -7.87
CA GLU A 136 -10.12 -15.99 -8.08
C GLU A 136 -10.20 -14.51 -7.69
N ILE A 137 -9.03 -13.95 -7.41
CA ILE A 137 -8.81 -12.51 -7.26
C ILE A 137 -7.86 -12.09 -8.36
N THR A 138 -8.29 -11.13 -9.19
CA THR A 138 -7.46 -10.51 -10.20
C THR A 138 -7.10 -9.09 -9.77
N ILE A 139 -5.81 -8.82 -9.59
CA ILE A 139 -5.29 -7.46 -9.37
C ILE A 139 -4.61 -7.01 -10.66
N THR A 140 -5.04 -5.85 -11.17
CA THR A 140 -4.47 -5.24 -12.37
C THR A 140 -3.74 -3.97 -11.99
N LEU A 141 -2.45 -3.91 -12.29
CA LEU A 141 -1.58 -2.76 -12.02
C LEU A 141 -1.05 -2.22 -13.35
N ALA A 142 -1.26 -0.92 -13.61
CA ALA A 142 -0.62 -0.24 -14.73
C ALA A 142 0.58 0.57 -14.23
N VAL A 143 1.73 0.37 -14.86
CA VAL A 143 2.98 1.09 -14.57
C VAL A 143 3.35 2.00 -15.75
N PRO A 144 4.26 2.98 -15.59
CA PRO A 144 4.70 3.80 -16.70
C PRO A 144 5.35 2.97 -17.81
N SER A 145 5.02 3.24 -19.08
CA SER A 145 5.55 2.48 -20.23
C SER A 145 7.08 2.47 -20.32
N TYR A 146 7.74 3.55 -19.88
CA TYR A 146 9.20 3.68 -19.90
C TYR A 146 9.91 2.79 -18.88
N VAL A 147 9.20 2.12 -17.95
CA VAL A 147 9.81 1.19 -16.97
C VAL A 147 9.86 -0.26 -17.46
N LYS A 148 9.59 -0.53 -18.74
CA LYS A 148 9.54 -1.88 -19.33
C LYS A 148 10.75 -2.76 -18.94
N LYS A 149 11.96 -2.20 -18.91
CA LYS A 149 13.19 -2.92 -18.53
C LYS A 149 13.17 -3.46 -17.09
N LEU A 150 12.44 -2.80 -16.19
CA LEU A 150 12.34 -3.19 -14.76
C LEU A 150 11.18 -4.15 -14.49
N MET A 151 10.33 -4.44 -15.48
CA MET A 151 9.15 -5.28 -15.29
C MET A 151 9.45 -6.67 -14.68
N PRO A 152 10.52 -7.38 -15.08
CA PRO A 152 10.86 -8.66 -14.43
C PRO A 152 11.17 -8.49 -12.94
N LEU A 153 11.86 -7.40 -12.57
CA LEU A 153 12.22 -7.11 -11.18
C LEU A 153 10.98 -6.71 -10.36
N ILE A 154 10.12 -5.86 -10.92
CA ILE A 154 8.84 -5.48 -10.29
C ILE A 154 7.96 -6.71 -10.09
N SER A 155 7.88 -7.61 -11.08
CA SER A 155 7.12 -8.86 -10.99
C SER A 155 7.67 -9.78 -9.89
N ALA A 156 8.99 -9.94 -9.81
CA ALA A 156 9.65 -10.74 -8.76
C ALA A 156 9.37 -10.17 -7.36
N TYR A 157 9.44 -8.85 -7.23
CA TYR A 157 9.15 -8.14 -6.00
C TYR A 157 7.69 -8.29 -5.55
N ILE A 158 6.73 -8.13 -6.47
CA ILE A 158 5.31 -8.40 -6.21
C ILE A 158 5.10 -9.85 -5.76
N ARG A 159 5.73 -10.82 -6.44
CA ARG A 159 5.67 -12.24 -6.05
C ARG A 159 6.17 -12.44 -4.61
N GLY A 160 7.29 -11.83 -4.24
CA GLY A 160 7.80 -11.86 -2.87
C GLY A 160 6.77 -11.35 -1.85
N ILE A 161 6.12 -10.22 -2.15
CA ILE A 161 5.05 -9.67 -1.30
C ILE A 161 3.91 -10.68 -1.16
N LEU A 162 3.38 -11.22 -2.25
CA LEU A 162 2.24 -12.16 -2.22
C LEU A 162 2.56 -13.44 -1.43
N ASP A 163 3.77 -13.98 -1.60
CA ASP A 163 4.23 -15.15 -0.86
C ASP A 163 4.32 -14.88 0.65
N ALA A 164 4.75 -13.67 1.05
CA ALA A 164 4.80 -13.28 2.45
C ALA A 164 3.41 -13.19 3.09
N TYR A 165 2.39 -12.82 2.30
CA TYR A 165 0.99 -12.87 2.70
C TYR A 165 0.39 -14.29 2.70
N GLY A 166 1.16 -15.32 2.32
CA GLY A 166 0.72 -16.72 2.26
C GLY A 166 0.03 -17.11 0.95
N TYR A 167 -0.01 -16.24 -0.05
CA TYR A 167 -0.66 -16.50 -1.34
C TYR A 167 0.35 -17.02 -2.36
N THR A 168 0.82 -18.25 -2.19
CA THR A 168 1.84 -18.87 -3.06
C THR A 168 1.27 -19.39 -4.40
N GLN A 169 -0.05 -19.62 -4.47
CA GLN A 169 -0.74 -20.02 -5.69
C GLN A 169 -1.24 -18.79 -6.45
N HIS A 170 -0.34 -18.18 -7.21
CA HIS A 170 -0.66 -17.04 -8.04
C HIS A 170 0.07 -17.08 -9.39
N LYS A 171 -0.51 -16.40 -10.37
CA LYS A 171 0.08 -16.18 -11.69
C LYS A 171 0.26 -14.67 -11.89
N ILE A 172 1.44 -14.27 -12.36
CA ILE A 172 1.71 -12.88 -12.74
C ILE A 172 1.97 -12.86 -14.25
N ASP A 173 1.04 -12.27 -14.99
CA ASP A 173 1.13 -12.08 -16.43
C ASP A 173 1.48 -10.61 -16.72
N ILE A 174 2.53 -10.38 -17.52
CA ILE A 174 2.94 -9.04 -17.93
C ILE A 174 2.51 -8.81 -19.38
N LYS A 175 1.67 -7.81 -19.61
CA LYS A 175 1.22 -7.38 -20.94
C LYS A 175 1.64 -5.92 -21.13
N GLU A 176 2.72 -5.70 -21.86
CA GLU A 176 3.35 -4.38 -22.05
C GLU A 176 3.71 -3.67 -20.73
N HIS A 177 2.86 -2.75 -20.27
CA HIS A 177 3.02 -1.92 -19.09
C HIS A 177 1.93 -2.22 -18.03
N ILE A 178 1.24 -3.34 -18.21
CA ILE A 178 0.20 -3.85 -17.31
C ILE A 178 0.68 -5.15 -16.69
N ILE A 179 0.55 -5.25 -15.36
CA ILE A 179 0.78 -6.45 -14.57
C ILE A 179 -0.59 -6.97 -14.13
N GLU A 180 -0.93 -8.17 -14.57
CA GLU A 180 -2.14 -8.88 -14.20
C GLU A 180 -1.76 -10.01 -13.24
N ILE A 181 -2.17 -9.87 -11.98
CA ILE A 181 -1.91 -10.83 -10.91
C ILE A 181 -3.21 -11.62 -10.69
N LYS A 182 -3.17 -12.93 -10.90
CA LYS A 182 -4.28 -13.84 -10.61
C LYS A 182 -3.94 -14.68 -9.41
N ILE A 183 -4.79 -14.65 -8.41
CA ILE A 183 -4.62 -15.36 -7.15
C ILE A 183 -5.79 -16.31 -7.04
N TYR A 184 -5.49 -17.61 -7.00
CA TYR A 184 -6.51 -18.63 -6.93
C TYR A 184 -6.96 -18.80 -5.48
N LYS A 185 -8.26 -18.67 -5.24
CA LYS A 185 -8.83 -19.00 -3.94
C LYS A 185 -8.84 -20.51 -3.86
N ASN A 186 -8.01 -21.09 -2.99
CA ASN A 186 -8.13 -22.51 -2.69
C ASN A 186 -9.57 -22.76 -2.24
N ILE A 187 -10.31 -23.56 -3.01
CA ILE A 187 -11.49 -24.24 -2.49
C ILE A 187 -10.93 -25.14 -1.39
N GLN A 188 -11.14 -24.75 -0.13
CA GLN A 188 -10.99 -25.69 0.98
C GLN A 188 -12.04 -26.77 0.74
N THR A 189 -11.63 -27.88 0.12
CA THR A 189 -12.33 -29.17 0.17
C THR A 189 -12.14 -29.79 1.54
#